data_AF-A0A3B8Q4B7-F1
#
_entry.id   AF-A0A3B8Q4B7-F1
#
_cell.length_a   1.000
_cell.length_b   1.000
_cell.length_c   1.000
_cell.angle_alpha   90.00
_cell.angle_beta   90.00
_cell.angle_gamma   90.00
#
_symmetry.space_group_name_H-M   'P 1'
#
loop_
_entity.id
_entity.type
_entity.pdbx_description
1 polymer ?
#
loop_
_entity_poly.entity_id
_entity_poly.type
_entity_poly.pdbx_seq_one_letter_code
_entity_poly.pdbx_strand_id
1 'polypeptide(L)'
;MEFCAFGTAKSKRRSWFLKPSCRNSRPRFASDTMSNRGPSRYAEETVNVTLSRRSWLGHVAGGAALLLSSEPGAPSVVAAEQLATEATATLGRFLVISDFHLDPFLGLSRDQFMTLAAAPIAHWPQLLAGQPAPQYGTDSPLALVLSSLSDAKSRVPDPDFILLPGDFLAHGWPQKYDRLAPVSHSQDPTAYHEFTTRVMTLVAARIREAFPRARVVPVLGNDDSYCGDYMIAPQSPFLQMFAEVWEPLVFDSGNNGEQVGSQRGRNSETALVSRRKFRETASRGGYYSIRLPGLSRHRLIALNTVFFAPQYSNACGDPTATPALDEFRWLEEMLAAAERDGESIWLLMHIPPGIDGFGTHRAGSPQPLWQPELTARFLQLVKRYEKTIQQAIAGHTHMDDFRLVRLDGRNVLLTKIVPAVSPIFGNNPGYQSFQYDRRDGRLINYGTYGLTLPVGPGAFAWQDEYEFTTAYPNLSLTAPSVAGLGAQILNGGSDQKSFTRYYSVSGPPTPVSSQILGCALLNTTVGEFVQCSAGVAGEK
;
A
#
# COMPACT_ATOMS: atom_id res chain seq x y z
N MET A 1 2.34 -7.81 -59.99
CA MET A 1 1.74 -8.64 -61.05
C MET A 1 1.02 -9.79 -60.38
N GLU A 2 -0.22 -10.00 -60.81
CA GLU A 2 -1.12 -11.15 -60.62
C GLU A 2 -1.67 -11.51 -59.23
N PHE A 3 -2.94 -11.14 -59.09
CA PHE A 3 -4.01 -11.83 -58.35
C PHE A 3 -4.22 -13.26 -58.87
N CYS A 4 -4.69 -14.15 -58.00
CA CYS A 4 -5.72 -15.13 -58.37
C CYS A 4 -6.55 -15.55 -57.15
N ALA A 5 -7.86 -15.38 -57.27
CA ALA A 5 -8.89 -15.86 -56.37
C ALA A 5 -9.77 -16.87 -57.13
N PHE A 6 -10.11 -17.98 -56.50
CA PHE A 6 -11.23 -18.91 -56.76
C PHE A 6 -11.34 -19.77 -55.48
N GLY A 7 -12.45 -20.22 -54.93
CA GLY A 7 -13.84 -20.29 -55.36
C GLY A 7 -14.49 -21.43 -54.55
N THR A 8 -15.60 -21.11 -53.88
CA THR A 8 -16.60 -21.90 -53.13
C THR A 8 -16.75 -23.42 -53.35
N ALA A 9 -17.05 -24.20 -52.29
CA ALA A 9 -18.26 -25.06 -52.18
C ALA A 9 -18.44 -25.86 -50.84
N LYS A 10 -19.60 -25.64 -50.21
CA LYS A 10 -20.57 -26.59 -49.57
C LYS A 10 -20.16 -27.65 -48.51
N SER A 11 -20.82 -27.47 -47.35
CA SER A 11 -21.63 -28.44 -46.56
C SER A 11 -20.94 -29.33 -45.49
N LYS A 12 -21.37 -29.20 -44.22
CA LYS A 12 -22.31 -30.11 -43.50
C LYS A 12 -22.25 -29.91 -41.97
N ARG A 13 -23.43 -29.77 -41.39
CA ARG A 13 -23.90 -30.08 -40.02
C ARG A 13 -22.87 -30.58 -38.98
N ARG A 14 -22.93 -30.05 -37.75
CA ARG A 14 -23.65 -30.63 -36.60
C ARG A 14 -23.31 -29.87 -35.31
N SER A 15 -24.35 -29.47 -34.59
CA SER A 15 -24.29 -29.09 -33.17
C SER A 15 -24.01 -30.31 -32.31
N TRP A 16 -23.07 -30.20 -31.36
CA TRP A 16 -23.06 -31.01 -30.15
C TRP A 16 -22.66 -30.14 -28.96
N PHE A 17 -23.63 -29.94 -28.08
CA PHE A 17 -23.41 -29.58 -26.69
C PHE A 17 -22.57 -30.67 -26.02
N LEU A 18 -21.44 -30.31 -25.42
CA LEU A 18 -20.76 -31.13 -24.42
C LEU A 18 -20.24 -30.21 -23.31
N LYS A 19 -20.84 -30.35 -22.12
CA LYS A 19 -20.30 -29.91 -20.84
C LYS A 19 -18.93 -30.57 -20.60
N PRO A 20 -17.97 -29.88 -19.96
CA PRO A 20 -16.94 -30.55 -19.18
C PRO A 20 -17.29 -30.47 -17.69
N SER A 21 -17.61 -31.62 -17.11
CA SER A 21 -17.39 -31.88 -15.69
C SER A 21 -15.90 -32.10 -15.45
N CYS A 22 -15.28 -31.36 -14.53
CA CYS A 22 -13.97 -31.73 -13.99
C CYS A 22 -14.06 -31.85 -12.46
N ARG A 23 -13.71 -33.05 -12.02
CA ARG A 23 -13.67 -33.53 -10.63
C ARG A 23 -12.56 -32.85 -9.85
N ASN A 24 -12.86 -32.58 -8.58
CA ASN A 24 -11.92 -32.35 -7.50
C ASN A 24 -11.03 -33.58 -7.26
N SER A 25 -9.72 -33.37 -7.13
CA SER A 25 -8.78 -34.29 -6.49
C SER A 25 -7.93 -33.53 -5.48
N ARG A 26 -8.28 -33.66 -4.20
CA ARG A 26 -7.43 -33.33 -3.05
C ARG A 26 -6.49 -34.53 -2.77
N PRO A 27 -5.21 -34.33 -2.42
CA PRO A 27 -4.42 -35.38 -1.79
C PRO A 27 -4.76 -35.46 -0.29
N ARG A 28 -4.99 -36.68 0.19
CA ARG A 28 -5.03 -37.03 1.62
C ARG A 28 -3.60 -37.23 2.10
N PHE A 29 -3.20 -36.57 3.19
CA PHE A 29 -2.06 -37.01 3.99
C PHE A 29 -2.55 -38.01 5.03
N ALA A 30 -1.96 -39.20 5.00
CA ALA A 30 -2.18 -40.25 5.99
C ALA A 30 -1.29 -39.98 7.21
N SER A 31 -1.89 -40.16 8.38
CA SER A 31 -1.29 -40.22 9.70
C SER A 31 -0.50 -41.51 9.89
N ASP A 32 0.72 -41.42 10.42
CA ASP A 32 1.35 -42.53 11.12
C ASP A 32 1.79 -42.08 12.51
N THR A 33 1.20 -42.75 13.51
CA THR A 33 1.51 -42.68 14.93
C THR A 33 2.54 -43.74 15.27
N MET A 34 3.64 -43.36 15.92
CA MET A 34 4.35 -44.26 16.83
C MET A 34 4.81 -43.49 18.08
N SER A 35 4.41 -44.02 19.23
CA SER A 35 4.66 -43.46 20.56
C SER A 35 5.96 -43.98 21.19
N ASN A 36 6.49 -43.14 22.08
CA ASN A 36 7.22 -43.42 23.32
C ASN A 36 8.64 -44.00 23.27
N ARG A 37 9.59 -43.18 23.73
CA ARG A 37 10.47 -43.39 24.91
C ARG A 37 11.02 -42.04 25.37
N GLY A 38 10.81 -41.65 26.63
CA GLY A 38 11.58 -40.58 27.30
C GLY A 38 12.77 -41.15 28.09
N PRO A 39 13.36 -40.40 29.04
CA PRO A 39 13.92 -39.05 28.92
C PRO A 39 15.44 -39.04 29.20
N SER A 40 16.18 -38.01 28.81
CA SER A 40 17.47 -37.70 29.45
C SER A 40 17.66 -36.20 29.67
N ARG A 41 18.21 -35.92 30.86
CA ARG A 41 18.52 -34.61 31.45
C ARG A 41 19.75 -33.99 30.77
N TYR A 42 19.87 -32.67 30.82
CA TYR A 42 21.05 -31.83 31.18
C TYR A 42 20.71 -30.39 30.74
N ALA A 43 20.32 -29.53 31.69
CA ALA A 43 21.15 -28.59 32.44
C ALA A 43 21.04 -27.16 31.86
N GLU A 44 20.27 -26.34 32.57
CA GLU A 44 20.17 -24.88 32.39
C GLU A 44 21.42 -24.21 32.98
N GLU A 45 22.05 -23.32 32.22
CA GLU A 45 22.92 -22.28 32.77
C GLU A 45 22.39 -20.91 32.34
N THR A 46 21.69 -20.26 33.26
CA THR A 46 21.32 -18.86 33.22
C THR A 46 22.53 -18.00 33.61
N VAL A 47 22.98 -17.13 32.70
CA VAL A 47 23.92 -16.05 33.03
C VAL A 47 23.15 -14.74 33.12
N ASN A 48 22.96 -14.26 34.35
CA ASN A 48 22.51 -12.91 34.66
C ASN A 48 23.71 -11.94 34.59
N VAL A 49 23.67 -10.96 33.70
CA VAL A 49 24.61 -9.82 33.73
C VAL A 49 23.89 -8.59 34.27
N THR A 50 24.25 -8.21 35.49
CA THR A 50 23.87 -6.97 36.16
C THR A 50 24.87 -5.88 35.76
N LEU A 51 24.42 -4.82 35.07
CA LEU A 51 25.25 -3.65 34.79
C LEU A 51 25.09 -2.60 35.90
N SER A 52 26.11 -2.52 36.78
CA SER A 52 26.28 -1.49 37.80
C SER A 52 26.89 -0.23 37.19
N ARG A 53 26.17 0.90 37.23
CA ARG A 53 26.71 2.25 36.98
C ARG A 53 27.76 2.61 38.04
N ARG A 54 28.97 3.00 37.62
CA ARG A 54 29.92 3.72 38.48
C ARG A 54 30.41 4.99 37.80
N SER A 55 30.09 6.11 38.44
CA SER A 55 30.68 7.43 38.25
C SER A 55 32.13 7.45 38.74
N TRP A 56 33.02 8.09 38.00
CA TRP A 56 34.34 8.48 38.48
C TRP A 56 34.55 9.98 38.24
N LEU A 57 34.61 10.73 39.33
CA LEU A 57 35.23 12.05 39.43
C LEU A 57 36.64 11.84 39.98
N GLY A 58 37.65 12.37 39.29
CA GLY A 58 39.03 12.38 39.75
C GLY A 58 39.78 13.55 39.13
N HIS A 59 40.12 14.54 39.95
CA HIS A 59 41.06 15.61 39.63
C HIS A 59 42.50 15.11 39.78
N VAL A 60 43.37 15.43 38.81
CA VAL A 60 44.81 15.65 39.05
C VAL A 60 45.29 16.76 38.10
N ALA A 61 45.99 17.74 38.68
CA ALA A 61 46.68 18.82 38.00
C ALA A 61 48.11 18.40 37.60
N GLY A 62 48.63 18.97 36.50
CA GLY A 62 50.04 18.86 36.12
C GLY A 62 50.27 19.41 34.73
N GLY A 63 50.90 20.58 34.63
CA GLY A 63 51.10 21.30 33.38
C GLY A 63 52.19 20.74 32.49
N ALA A 64 52.01 20.95 31.18
CA ALA A 64 53.09 21.13 30.22
C ALA A 64 52.53 21.90 29.02
N ALA A 65 53.12 23.04 28.72
CA ALA A 65 52.79 23.87 27.57
C ALA A 65 53.26 23.18 26.29
N LEU A 66 52.35 22.91 25.36
CA LEU A 66 52.66 22.66 23.96
C LEU A 66 51.71 23.46 23.07
N LEU A 67 52.34 24.17 22.12
CA LEU A 67 51.74 25.03 21.11
C LEU A 67 50.68 24.27 20.29
N LEU A 68 49.45 24.79 20.26
CA LEU A 68 48.43 24.36 19.30
C LEU A 68 48.10 25.53 18.36
N SER A 69 48.43 25.30 17.10
CA SER A 69 47.92 26.00 15.93
C SER A 69 46.39 26.08 15.98
N SER A 70 45.85 27.26 15.69
CA SER A 70 44.42 27.51 15.56
C SER A 70 43.84 26.75 14.37
N GLU A 71 43.22 25.61 14.62
CA GLU A 71 42.25 25.02 13.68
C GLU A 71 40.88 25.73 13.81
N PRO A 72 40.05 25.76 12.74
CA PRO A 72 38.73 26.37 12.80
C PRO A 72 37.86 25.57 13.78
N GLY A 73 37.32 26.27 14.78
CA GLY A 73 36.64 25.67 15.93
C GLY A 73 35.54 24.68 15.55
N ALA A 74 35.61 23.48 16.13
CA ALA A 74 34.47 22.58 16.23
C ALA A 74 33.29 23.33 16.86
N PRO A 75 32.06 23.15 16.36
CA PRO A 75 30.90 23.84 16.90
C PRO A 75 30.75 23.50 18.38
N SER A 76 30.45 24.52 19.20
CA SER A 76 30.13 24.31 20.61
C SER A 76 28.99 23.29 20.75
N VAL A 77 28.96 22.54 21.85
CA VAL A 77 27.91 21.54 22.12
C VAL A 77 26.50 22.14 21.97
N VAL A 78 26.33 23.41 22.34
CA VAL A 78 25.07 24.16 22.18
C VAL A 78 24.73 24.42 20.72
N ALA A 79 25.70 24.75 19.87
CA ALA A 79 25.49 24.93 18.44
C ALA A 79 25.21 23.60 17.73
N ALA A 80 25.84 22.50 18.15
CA ALA A 80 25.54 21.16 17.66
C ALA A 80 24.16 20.68 18.10
N GLU A 81 23.75 20.96 19.34
CA GLU A 81 22.40 20.69 19.84
C GLU A 81 21.35 21.57 19.13
N GLN A 82 21.62 22.86 18.89
CA GLN A 82 20.73 23.73 18.10
C GLN A 82 20.60 23.26 16.66
N LEU A 83 21.71 22.89 15.99
CA LEU A 83 21.67 22.33 14.63
C LEU A 83 20.95 20.97 14.58
N ALA A 84 21.09 20.12 15.60
CA ALA A 84 20.32 18.88 15.72
C ALA A 84 18.83 19.14 16.01
N THR A 85 18.51 20.19 16.75
CA THR A 85 17.13 20.62 17.07
C THR A 85 16.44 21.26 15.86
N GLU A 86 17.18 22.07 15.08
CA GLU A 86 16.71 22.60 13.80
C GLU A 86 16.57 21.49 12.74
N ALA A 87 17.51 20.55 12.67
CA ALA A 87 17.42 19.40 11.78
C ALA A 87 16.20 18.52 12.10
N THR A 88 15.89 18.29 13.38
CA THR A 88 14.68 17.56 13.79
C THR A 88 13.38 18.34 13.58
N ALA A 89 13.40 19.68 13.68
CA ALA A 89 12.24 20.53 13.34
C ALA A 89 11.88 20.52 11.84
N THR A 90 12.84 20.18 10.96
CA THR A 90 12.62 20.07 9.50
C THR A 90 12.06 18.73 9.04
N LEU A 91 12.07 17.69 9.88
CA LEU A 91 11.54 16.38 9.52
C LEU A 91 10.05 16.28 9.84
N GLY A 92 9.28 15.89 8.83
CA GLY A 92 7.88 15.56 8.97
C GLY A 92 7.68 14.05 9.09
N ARG A 93 6.52 13.65 9.64
CA ARG A 93 6.12 12.24 9.72
C ARG A 93 4.72 12.06 9.16
N PHE A 94 4.53 11.01 8.37
CA PHE A 94 3.21 10.61 7.87
C PHE A 94 3.03 9.10 7.99
N LEU A 95 1.78 8.66 8.02
CA LEU A 95 1.42 7.24 8.05
C LEU A 95 1.01 6.76 6.65
N VAL A 96 1.33 5.50 6.35
CA VAL A 96 0.76 4.80 5.21
C VAL A 96 0.20 3.46 5.70
N ILE A 97 -1.10 3.27 5.51
CA ILE A 97 -1.83 2.07 5.91
C ILE A 97 -2.69 1.66 4.72
N SER A 98 -2.64 0.41 4.33
CA SER A 98 -3.23 -0.06 3.07
C SER A 98 -3.87 -1.43 3.21
N ASP A 99 -4.73 -1.78 2.25
CA ASP A 99 -5.23 -3.14 2.04
C ASP A 99 -5.81 -3.70 3.35
N PHE A 100 -6.75 -2.94 3.91
CA PHE A 100 -7.46 -3.33 5.12
C PHE A 100 -8.23 -4.61 4.88
N HIS A 101 -8.89 -4.71 3.72
CA HIS A 101 -9.84 -5.76 3.38
C HIS A 101 -10.72 -6.14 4.57
N LEU A 102 -11.53 -5.19 5.03
CA LEU A 102 -12.45 -5.44 6.13
C LEU A 102 -13.50 -6.46 5.69
N ASP A 103 -13.54 -7.62 6.35
CA ASP A 103 -14.55 -8.65 6.16
C ASP A 103 -15.54 -8.64 7.33
N PRO A 104 -16.66 -7.88 7.24
CA PRO A 104 -17.69 -7.91 8.28
C PRO A 104 -18.50 -9.21 8.26
N PHE A 105 -18.37 -10.04 7.21
CA PHE A 105 -19.11 -11.31 7.08
C PHE A 105 -18.41 -12.47 7.80
N LEU A 106 -17.12 -12.31 8.13
CA LEU A 106 -16.29 -13.36 8.70
C LEU A 106 -16.92 -13.97 9.96
N GLY A 107 -17.24 -15.26 9.90
CA GLY A 107 -17.78 -16.03 11.01
C GLY A 107 -19.25 -15.75 11.35
N LEU A 108 -19.96 -14.90 10.61
CA LEU A 108 -21.37 -14.61 10.88
C LEU A 108 -22.31 -15.69 10.35
N SER A 109 -23.36 -16.00 11.12
CA SER A 109 -24.57 -16.65 10.63
C SER A 109 -25.45 -15.66 9.85
N ARG A 110 -26.44 -16.19 9.12
CA ARG A 110 -27.45 -15.36 8.42
C ARG A 110 -28.21 -14.44 9.37
N ASP A 111 -28.63 -14.94 10.53
CA ASP A 111 -29.36 -14.14 11.53
C ASP A 111 -28.48 -13.04 12.14
N GLN A 112 -27.20 -13.33 12.39
CA GLN A 112 -26.24 -12.33 12.86
C GLN A 112 -25.97 -11.26 11.79
N PHE A 113 -25.85 -11.65 10.52
CA PHE A 113 -25.74 -10.71 9.41
C PHE A 113 -26.97 -9.82 9.30
N MET A 114 -28.18 -10.37 9.39
CA MET A 114 -29.41 -9.56 9.36
C MET A 114 -29.47 -8.56 10.52
N THR A 115 -29.03 -8.98 11.71
CA THR A 115 -28.91 -8.10 12.88
C THR A 115 -27.92 -6.97 12.62
N LEU A 116 -26.75 -7.28 12.06
CA LEU A 116 -25.73 -6.30 11.70
C LEU A 116 -26.23 -5.30 10.64
N ALA A 117 -26.83 -5.81 9.57
CA ALA A 117 -27.34 -5.02 8.45
C ALA A 117 -28.47 -4.06 8.88
N ALA A 118 -29.29 -4.43 9.87
CA ALA A 118 -30.32 -3.56 10.42
C ALA A 118 -29.80 -2.57 11.49
N ALA A 119 -28.71 -2.91 12.19
CA ALA A 119 -28.20 -2.10 13.30
C ALA A 119 -27.46 -0.85 12.83
N PRO A 120 -27.53 0.29 13.55
CA PRO A 120 -26.66 1.46 13.34
C PRO A 120 -25.17 1.10 13.35
N ILE A 121 -24.36 1.74 12.50
CA ILE A 121 -22.90 1.50 12.39
C ILE A 121 -22.18 1.63 13.75
N ALA A 122 -22.66 2.52 14.62
CA ALA A 122 -22.11 2.72 15.96
C ALA A 122 -22.11 1.42 16.80
N HIS A 123 -23.04 0.49 16.55
CA HIS A 123 -23.14 -0.79 17.26
C HIS A 123 -22.32 -1.92 16.62
N TRP A 124 -21.79 -1.71 15.41
CA TRP A 124 -21.06 -2.75 14.67
C TRP A 124 -19.83 -3.29 15.41
N PRO A 125 -18.99 -2.49 16.11
CA PRO A 125 -17.88 -3.05 16.89
C PRO A 125 -18.31 -4.07 17.92
N GLN A 126 -19.46 -3.87 18.57
CA GLN A 126 -19.98 -4.80 19.56
C GLN A 126 -20.54 -6.06 18.89
N LEU A 127 -21.28 -5.89 17.79
CA LEU A 127 -21.85 -7.00 17.03
C LEU A 127 -20.79 -7.86 16.33
N LEU A 128 -19.65 -7.27 15.98
CA LEU A 128 -18.51 -7.95 15.34
C LEU A 128 -17.40 -8.35 16.33
N ALA A 129 -17.58 -8.12 17.63
CA ALA A 129 -16.58 -8.49 18.65
C ALA A 129 -16.34 -10.01 18.72
N GLY A 130 -17.32 -10.82 18.29
CA GLY A 130 -17.24 -12.28 18.24
C GLY A 130 -16.63 -12.85 16.96
N GLN A 131 -16.10 -12.02 16.05
CA GLN A 131 -15.44 -12.52 14.84
C GLN A 131 -14.22 -13.40 15.19
N PRO A 132 -13.90 -14.39 14.35
CA PRO A 132 -12.67 -15.17 14.49
C PRO A 132 -11.42 -14.30 14.58
N ALA A 133 -10.40 -14.78 15.28
CA ALA A 133 -9.07 -14.16 15.25
C ALA A 133 -8.51 -14.13 13.81
N PRO A 134 -7.68 -13.13 13.46
CA PRO A 134 -7.09 -13.08 12.12
C PRO A 134 -6.18 -14.28 11.87
N GLN A 135 -6.25 -14.82 10.65
CA GLN A 135 -5.48 -15.97 10.20
C GLN A 135 -4.96 -15.73 8.78
N TYR A 136 -3.84 -16.36 8.43
CA TYR A 136 -3.40 -16.37 7.04
C TYR A 136 -4.46 -17.02 6.15
N GLY A 137 -4.67 -16.46 4.95
CA GLY A 137 -5.69 -16.94 4.02
C GLY A 137 -7.09 -16.36 4.25
N THR A 138 -7.26 -15.45 5.21
CA THR A 138 -8.52 -14.74 5.45
C THR A 138 -8.31 -13.23 5.46
N ASP A 139 -9.31 -12.49 4.98
CA ASP A 139 -9.41 -11.04 5.12
C ASP A 139 -9.57 -10.61 6.59
N SER A 140 -9.44 -9.31 6.85
CA SER A 140 -9.36 -8.77 8.21
C SER A 140 -10.70 -8.79 8.94
N PRO A 141 -10.79 -9.37 10.16
CA PRO A 141 -11.88 -9.03 11.07
C PRO A 141 -11.79 -7.55 11.48
N LEU A 142 -12.91 -6.95 11.90
CA LEU A 142 -12.94 -5.55 12.35
C LEU A 142 -11.93 -5.28 13.48
N ALA A 143 -11.76 -6.25 14.39
CA ALA A 143 -10.83 -6.13 15.51
C ALA A 143 -9.38 -5.92 15.05
N LEU A 144 -8.95 -6.54 13.94
CA LEU A 144 -7.61 -6.36 13.38
C LEU A 144 -7.44 -4.94 12.82
N VAL A 145 -8.41 -4.45 12.04
CA VAL A 145 -8.42 -3.08 11.49
C VAL A 145 -8.38 -2.04 12.61
N LEU A 146 -9.19 -2.21 13.67
CA LEU A 146 -9.18 -1.30 14.81
C LEU A 146 -7.84 -1.33 15.57
N SER A 147 -7.24 -2.52 15.70
CA SER A 147 -5.95 -2.67 16.38
C SER A 147 -4.80 -1.99 15.63
N SER A 148 -4.78 -2.06 14.28
CA SER A 148 -3.74 -1.39 13.49
C SER A 148 -3.83 0.12 13.61
N LEU A 149 -5.06 0.68 13.60
CA LEU A 149 -5.28 2.11 13.83
C LEU A 149 -4.88 2.54 15.24
N SER A 150 -5.20 1.73 16.25
CA SER A 150 -4.81 1.99 17.64
C SER A 150 -3.29 1.97 17.83
N ASP A 151 -2.61 0.98 17.25
CA ASP A 151 -1.16 0.89 17.32
C ASP A 151 -0.50 2.07 16.57
N ALA A 152 -0.94 2.35 15.34
CA ALA A 152 -0.46 3.49 14.56
C ALA A 152 -0.64 4.82 15.30
N LYS A 153 -1.78 4.99 15.99
CA LYS A 153 -2.05 6.16 16.82
C LYS A 153 -1.10 6.27 18.00
N SER A 154 -0.74 5.15 18.63
CA SER A 154 0.18 5.14 19.75
C SER A 154 1.61 5.54 19.35
N ARG A 155 2.05 5.15 18.13
CA ARG A 155 3.39 5.41 17.61
C ARG A 155 3.53 6.79 16.98
N VAL A 156 2.54 7.20 16.20
CA VAL A 156 2.51 8.49 15.50
C VAL A 156 1.19 9.20 15.82
N PRO A 157 1.06 9.83 16.99
CA PRO A 157 -0.21 10.39 17.44
C PRO A 157 -0.70 11.60 16.63
N ASP A 158 0.22 12.33 15.99
CA ASP A 158 -0.07 13.52 15.20
C ASP A 158 0.72 13.51 13.88
N PRO A 159 0.35 12.63 12.93
CA PRO A 159 1.00 12.61 11.63
C PRO A 159 0.61 13.86 10.82
N ASP A 160 1.53 14.35 9.98
CA ASP A 160 1.28 15.49 9.09
C ASP A 160 0.12 15.19 8.13
N PHE A 161 0.05 13.95 7.66
CA PHE A 161 -1.02 13.39 6.86
C PHE A 161 -0.98 11.85 6.91
N ILE A 162 -1.99 11.21 6.34
CA ILE A 162 -2.11 9.76 6.19
C ILE A 162 -2.40 9.46 4.73
N LEU A 163 -1.63 8.57 4.12
CA LEU A 163 -1.90 8.05 2.78
C LEU A 163 -2.54 6.67 2.92
N LEU A 164 -3.60 6.41 2.17
CA LEU A 164 -4.31 5.13 2.17
C LEU A 164 -4.35 4.56 0.75
N PRO A 165 -3.38 3.70 0.38
CA PRO A 165 -3.35 3.02 -0.91
C PRO A 165 -4.45 1.96 -1.14
N GLY A 166 -5.71 2.25 -0.82
CA GLY A 166 -6.89 1.47 -1.24
C GLY A 166 -7.10 0.09 -0.61
N ASP A 167 -8.09 -0.62 -1.16
CA ASP A 167 -8.59 -1.95 -0.74
C ASP A 167 -9.13 -1.96 0.69
N PHE A 168 -10.25 -1.26 0.85
CA PHE A 168 -11.02 -1.20 2.09
C PHE A 168 -11.96 -2.41 2.25
N LEU A 169 -12.53 -2.87 1.13
CA LEU A 169 -13.48 -3.98 1.09
C LEU A 169 -12.75 -5.34 0.99
N ALA A 170 -13.38 -6.38 1.51
CA ALA A 170 -12.87 -7.74 1.40
C ALA A 170 -13.00 -8.32 -0.01
N HIS A 171 -12.08 -9.21 -0.38
CA HIS A 171 -12.06 -9.93 -1.66
C HIS A 171 -13.39 -10.65 -1.95
N GLY A 172 -13.90 -10.57 -3.19
CA GLY A 172 -15.16 -11.23 -3.56
C GLY A 172 -16.36 -10.66 -2.82
N TRP A 173 -16.39 -9.32 -2.68
CA TRP A 173 -17.38 -8.59 -1.88
C TRP A 173 -18.85 -8.96 -2.21
N PRO A 174 -19.31 -8.99 -3.48
CA PRO A 174 -20.68 -9.40 -3.80
C PRO A 174 -20.99 -10.83 -3.38
N GLN A 175 -20.04 -11.76 -3.54
CA GLN A 175 -20.24 -13.17 -3.20
C GLN A 175 -20.29 -13.41 -1.68
N LYS A 176 -19.56 -12.61 -0.89
CA LYS A 176 -19.67 -12.67 0.57
C LYS A 176 -21.02 -12.14 1.04
N TYR A 177 -21.51 -11.05 0.45
CA TYR A 177 -22.85 -10.52 0.72
C TYR A 177 -23.94 -11.55 0.40
N ASP A 178 -23.95 -12.10 -0.83
CA ASP A 178 -24.99 -13.05 -1.30
C ASP A 178 -25.08 -14.32 -0.46
N ARG A 179 -23.98 -14.73 0.17
CA ARG A 179 -23.96 -15.92 1.04
C ARG A 179 -24.86 -15.76 2.27
N LEU A 180 -24.96 -14.54 2.80
CA LEU A 180 -25.64 -14.28 4.07
C LEU A 180 -26.93 -13.49 3.85
N ALA A 181 -26.98 -12.61 2.86
CA ALA A 181 -28.13 -11.77 2.58
C ALA A 181 -29.37 -12.57 2.19
N PRO A 182 -30.58 -12.06 2.51
CA PRO A 182 -31.81 -12.76 2.21
C PRO A 182 -32.17 -12.74 0.73
N VAL A 183 -31.73 -11.68 0.06
CA VAL A 183 -31.89 -11.38 -1.36
C VAL A 183 -30.50 -11.04 -1.89
N SER A 184 -30.13 -11.56 -3.07
CA SER A 184 -28.80 -11.32 -3.63
C SER A 184 -28.60 -9.85 -4.03
N HIS A 185 -27.36 -9.41 -4.10
CA HIS A 185 -26.98 -8.06 -4.55
C HIS A 185 -27.57 -7.72 -5.93
N SER A 186 -27.71 -8.70 -6.81
CA SER A 186 -28.29 -8.53 -8.15
C SER A 186 -29.82 -8.39 -8.13
N GLN A 187 -30.48 -8.93 -7.11
CA GLN A 187 -31.94 -8.87 -6.95
C GLN A 187 -32.37 -7.64 -6.13
N ASP A 188 -31.55 -7.21 -5.18
CA ASP A 188 -31.73 -5.97 -4.40
C ASP A 188 -30.42 -5.17 -4.32
N PRO A 189 -30.06 -4.45 -5.40
CA PRO A 189 -28.85 -3.65 -5.44
C PRO A 189 -28.88 -2.48 -4.45
N THR A 190 -30.06 -1.98 -4.08
CA THR A 190 -30.20 -0.88 -3.13
C THR A 190 -29.72 -1.29 -1.74
N ALA A 191 -30.23 -2.40 -1.20
CA ALA A 191 -29.80 -2.89 0.12
C ALA A 191 -28.30 -3.21 0.15
N TYR A 192 -27.77 -3.78 -0.93
CA TYR A 192 -26.35 -4.09 -1.07
C TYR A 192 -25.47 -2.82 -1.14
N HIS A 193 -25.86 -1.81 -1.92
CA HIS A 193 -25.14 -0.53 -2.00
C HIS A 193 -25.18 0.21 -0.66
N GLU A 194 -26.33 0.19 0.03
CA GLU A 194 -26.46 0.76 1.38
C GLU A 194 -25.52 0.05 2.36
N PHE A 195 -25.52 -1.29 2.39
CA PHE A 195 -24.62 -2.06 3.26
C PHE A 195 -23.14 -1.73 2.97
N THR A 196 -22.76 -1.70 1.69
CA THR A 196 -21.39 -1.36 1.27
C THR A 196 -21.01 0.07 1.68
N THR A 197 -21.91 1.04 1.51
CA THR A 197 -21.71 2.43 1.94
C THR A 197 -21.47 2.52 3.45
N ARG A 198 -22.18 1.72 4.24
CA ARG A 198 -22.02 1.67 5.70
C ARG A 198 -20.66 1.10 6.12
N VAL A 199 -20.14 0.13 5.39
CA VAL A 199 -18.79 -0.43 5.61
C VAL A 199 -17.73 0.63 5.29
N MET A 200 -17.83 1.29 4.15
CA MET A 200 -16.92 2.38 3.76
C MET A 200 -16.95 3.54 4.77
N THR A 201 -18.16 3.91 5.21
CA THR A 201 -18.36 4.92 6.25
C THR A 201 -17.77 4.50 7.59
N LEU A 202 -17.89 3.23 7.98
CA LEU A 202 -17.27 2.70 9.20
C LEU A 202 -15.74 2.86 9.14
N VAL A 203 -15.09 2.43 8.05
CA VAL A 203 -13.63 2.54 7.91
C VAL A 203 -13.19 4.01 8.01
N ALA A 204 -13.82 4.90 7.24
CA ALA A 204 -13.51 6.33 7.27
C ALA A 204 -13.74 6.94 8.67
N ALA A 205 -14.83 6.58 9.35
CA ALA A 205 -15.14 7.07 10.69
C ALA A 205 -14.09 6.62 11.72
N ARG A 206 -13.62 5.36 11.67
CA ARG A 206 -12.60 4.85 12.59
C ARG A 206 -11.23 5.49 12.38
N ILE A 207 -10.88 5.78 11.12
CA ILE A 207 -9.66 6.53 10.82
C ILE A 207 -9.77 7.96 11.36
N ARG A 208 -10.90 8.64 11.14
CA ARG A 208 -11.13 10.00 11.66
C ARG A 208 -11.16 10.04 13.19
N GLU A 209 -11.70 9.02 13.85
CA GLU A 209 -11.69 8.88 15.31
C GLU A 209 -10.27 8.73 15.86
N ALA A 210 -9.45 7.87 15.25
CA ALA A 210 -8.04 7.72 15.62
C ALA A 210 -7.24 9.00 15.35
N PHE A 211 -7.47 9.65 14.19
CA PHE A 211 -6.70 10.79 13.70
C PHE A 211 -7.59 11.99 13.36
N PRO A 212 -8.12 12.69 14.38
CA PRO A 212 -9.08 13.78 14.17
C PRO A 212 -8.47 14.99 13.48
N ARG A 213 -7.15 15.19 13.60
CA ARG A 213 -6.44 16.35 13.05
C ARG A 213 -5.69 16.09 11.74
N ALA A 214 -5.44 14.83 11.38
CA ALA A 214 -4.68 14.49 10.20
C ALA A 214 -5.53 14.64 8.92
N ARG A 215 -4.91 15.09 7.84
CA ARG A 215 -5.46 14.95 6.49
C ARG A 215 -5.27 13.52 6.04
N VAL A 216 -6.32 12.91 5.51
CA VAL A 216 -6.28 11.52 5.02
C VAL A 216 -6.51 11.53 3.51
N VAL A 217 -5.67 10.81 2.79
CA VAL A 217 -5.60 10.83 1.33
C VAL A 217 -5.78 9.41 0.80
N PRO A 218 -7.02 8.99 0.50
CA PRO A 218 -7.29 7.65 -0.03
C PRO A 218 -7.19 7.59 -1.55
N VAL A 219 -6.75 6.44 -2.07
CA VAL A 219 -7.06 5.98 -3.43
C VAL A 219 -7.94 4.74 -3.35
N LEU A 220 -8.54 4.36 -4.47
CA LEU A 220 -9.33 3.14 -4.60
C LEU A 220 -8.43 1.96 -4.96
N GLY A 221 -8.73 0.80 -4.37
CA GLY A 221 -8.14 -0.46 -4.78
C GLY A 221 -9.08 -1.33 -5.63
N ASN A 222 -8.58 -2.45 -6.14
CA ASN A 222 -9.35 -3.28 -7.06
C ASN A 222 -10.63 -3.85 -6.42
N ASP A 223 -10.67 -4.05 -5.12
CA ASP A 223 -11.83 -4.62 -4.42
C ASP A 223 -12.87 -3.55 -4.05
N ASP A 224 -12.52 -2.28 -4.19
CA ASP A 224 -13.37 -1.14 -3.84
C ASP A 224 -14.37 -0.83 -4.97
N SER A 225 -15.35 -1.70 -5.18
CA SER A 225 -16.44 -1.45 -6.13
C SER A 225 -17.76 -2.12 -5.71
N TYR A 226 -18.88 -1.66 -6.26
CA TYR A 226 -20.14 -2.40 -6.14
C TYR A 226 -20.17 -3.67 -7.02
N CYS A 227 -19.50 -3.64 -8.17
CA CYS A 227 -19.65 -4.67 -9.19
C CYS A 227 -18.83 -5.94 -8.89
N GLY A 228 -17.75 -5.79 -8.11
CA GLY A 228 -16.80 -6.84 -7.76
C GLY A 228 -15.34 -6.42 -7.98
N ASP A 229 -14.44 -7.34 -7.69
CA ASP A 229 -12.99 -7.14 -7.80
C ASP A 229 -12.62 -6.72 -9.25
N TYR A 230 -11.81 -5.66 -9.38
CA TYR A 230 -11.39 -5.02 -10.63
C TYR A 230 -12.52 -4.46 -11.51
N MET A 231 -13.71 -4.28 -10.97
CA MET A 231 -14.90 -3.85 -11.72
C MET A 231 -15.40 -2.45 -11.36
N ILE A 232 -14.50 -1.53 -11.01
CA ILE A 232 -14.84 -0.13 -10.77
C ILE A 232 -15.38 0.50 -12.06
N ALA A 233 -16.62 0.96 -12.05
CA ALA A 233 -17.18 1.71 -13.16
C ALA A 233 -16.88 3.23 -13.03
N PRO A 234 -16.43 3.92 -14.08
CA PRO A 234 -16.33 5.37 -14.08
C PRO A 234 -17.73 6.01 -14.01
N GLN A 235 -17.82 7.23 -13.50
CA GLN A 235 -19.07 7.98 -13.34
C GLN A 235 -20.17 7.20 -12.59
N SER A 236 -19.77 6.29 -11.69
CA SER A 236 -20.69 5.38 -11.01
C SER A 236 -21.18 5.92 -9.67
N PRO A 237 -22.32 5.42 -9.16
CA PRO A 237 -22.77 5.70 -7.80
C PRO A 237 -21.72 5.33 -6.73
N PHE A 238 -20.88 4.32 -6.99
CA PHE A 238 -19.79 3.96 -6.08
C PHE A 238 -18.77 5.09 -5.95
N LEU A 239 -18.33 5.68 -7.07
CA LEU A 239 -17.37 6.79 -7.05
C LEU A 239 -17.96 8.07 -6.43
N GLN A 240 -19.27 8.29 -6.59
CA GLN A 240 -19.99 9.36 -5.91
C GLN A 240 -19.97 9.15 -4.39
N MET A 241 -20.34 7.95 -3.94
CA MET A 241 -20.28 7.55 -2.54
C MET A 241 -18.85 7.66 -1.97
N PHE A 242 -17.84 7.21 -2.71
CA PHE A 242 -16.43 7.35 -2.31
C PHE A 242 -16.08 8.82 -2.07
N ALA A 243 -16.37 9.70 -3.03
CA ALA A 243 -16.13 11.13 -2.85
C ALA A 243 -16.89 11.69 -1.63
N GLU A 244 -18.10 11.20 -1.36
CA GLU A 244 -18.93 11.60 -0.21
C GLU A 244 -18.35 11.23 1.14
N VAL A 245 -17.97 9.97 1.28
CA VAL A 245 -17.42 9.43 2.53
C VAL A 245 -16.06 10.06 2.83
N TRP A 246 -15.23 10.29 1.81
CA TRP A 246 -13.83 10.67 2.01
C TRP A 246 -13.53 12.17 1.95
N GLU A 247 -14.38 13.01 1.34
CA GLU A 247 -14.13 14.47 1.29
C GLU A 247 -13.84 15.08 2.68
N PRO A 248 -14.61 14.79 3.75
CA PRO A 248 -14.33 15.35 5.07
C PRO A 248 -12.96 14.94 5.59
N LEU A 249 -12.51 13.72 5.26
CA LEU A 249 -11.21 13.19 5.63
C LEU A 249 -10.06 13.89 4.90
N VAL A 250 -10.28 14.26 3.63
CA VAL A 250 -9.33 15.00 2.80
C VAL A 250 -9.23 16.48 3.21
N PHE A 251 -10.34 17.14 3.56
CA PHE A 251 -10.35 18.61 3.72
C PHE A 251 -10.66 19.16 5.12
N ASP A 252 -11.33 18.43 6.02
CA ASP A 252 -11.73 18.96 7.35
C ASP A 252 -10.67 18.73 8.45
N SER A 253 -9.41 18.48 8.09
CA SER A 253 -8.31 18.21 9.03
C SER A 253 -7.85 19.46 9.79
N GLY A 254 -7.88 19.42 11.12
CA GLY A 254 -7.59 20.55 12.03
C GLY A 254 -6.12 21.00 12.17
N ASN A 255 -5.18 20.44 11.41
CA ASN A 255 -3.77 20.88 11.41
C ASN A 255 -3.42 21.95 10.36
N ASN A 256 -4.38 22.35 9.52
CA ASN A 256 -4.23 23.60 8.79
C ASN A 256 -4.50 24.73 9.78
N GLY A 257 -3.67 25.77 9.84
CA GLY A 257 -3.92 26.98 10.64
C GLY A 257 -5.24 27.73 10.37
N GLU A 258 -6.18 27.12 9.64
CA GLU A 258 -7.61 27.42 9.64
C GLU A 258 -8.28 26.68 10.80
N GLN A 259 -8.21 27.26 12.00
CA GLN A 259 -9.01 26.80 13.14
C GLN A 259 -10.50 26.79 12.77
N VAL A 260 -11.06 25.58 12.64
CA VAL A 260 -12.51 25.33 12.69
C VAL A 260 -12.93 25.48 14.15
N GLY A 261 -13.05 26.74 14.56
CA GLY A 261 -13.39 27.15 15.91
C GLY A 261 -13.45 28.67 15.97
N SER A 262 -14.66 29.22 15.88
CA SER A 262 -15.02 30.64 16.10
C SER A 262 -14.80 31.70 15.01
N GLN A 263 -14.20 31.41 13.85
CA GLN A 263 -14.24 32.35 12.72
C GLN A 263 -15.08 31.83 11.54
N ARG A 264 -16.36 32.17 11.59
CA ARG A 264 -17.39 31.95 10.56
C ARG A 264 -17.16 32.79 9.28
N GLY A 265 -15.92 33.08 8.93
CA GLY A 265 -15.58 34.11 7.95
C GLY A 265 -14.18 33.98 7.37
N ARG A 266 -13.84 32.81 6.79
CA ARG A 266 -12.82 32.61 5.75
C ARG A 266 -12.76 31.13 5.35
N ASN A 267 -13.86 30.60 4.80
CA ASN A 267 -13.69 29.55 3.80
C ASN A 267 -13.09 30.26 2.59
N SER A 268 -11.75 30.29 2.48
CA SER A 268 -11.10 30.93 1.34
C SER A 268 -11.68 30.34 0.05
N GLU A 269 -11.99 31.20 -0.93
CA GLU A 269 -12.53 30.77 -2.22
C GLU A 269 -11.73 29.61 -2.84
N THR A 270 -10.41 29.62 -2.61
CA THR A 270 -9.46 28.57 -2.97
C THR A 270 -9.77 27.21 -2.33
N ALA A 271 -10.12 27.16 -1.04
CA ALA A 271 -10.48 25.93 -0.35
C ALA A 271 -11.79 25.34 -0.90
N LEU A 272 -12.79 26.18 -1.17
CA LEU A 272 -14.05 25.78 -1.79
C LEU A 272 -13.84 25.28 -3.23
N VAL A 273 -12.97 25.93 -4.01
CA VAL A 273 -12.61 25.48 -5.36
C VAL A 273 -11.92 24.11 -5.31
N SER A 274 -11.02 23.90 -4.36
CA SER A 274 -10.29 22.64 -4.22
C SER A 274 -11.22 21.47 -3.85
N ARG A 275 -12.16 21.71 -2.93
CA ARG A 275 -13.23 20.75 -2.60
C ARG A 275 -14.11 20.41 -3.80
N ARG A 276 -14.59 21.42 -4.52
CA ARG A 276 -15.40 21.20 -5.73
C ARG A 276 -14.65 20.38 -6.79
N LYS A 277 -13.37 20.70 -7.03
CA LYS A 277 -12.54 19.94 -7.97
C LYS A 277 -12.35 18.49 -7.52
N PHE A 278 -12.11 18.26 -6.23
CA PHE A 278 -12.05 16.90 -5.68
C PHE A 278 -13.36 16.15 -5.93
N ARG A 279 -14.51 16.74 -5.59
CA ARG A 279 -15.82 16.13 -5.83
C ARG A 279 -16.03 15.79 -7.30
N GLU A 280 -15.69 16.71 -8.19
CA GLU A 280 -15.83 16.47 -9.63
C GLU A 280 -14.98 15.30 -10.12
N THR A 281 -13.67 15.30 -9.84
CA THR A 281 -12.77 14.29 -10.40
C THR A 281 -12.90 12.94 -9.68
N ALA A 282 -13.04 12.95 -8.36
CA ALA A 282 -13.21 11.72 -7.57
C ALA A 282 -14.53 11.02 -7.91
N SER A 283 -15.64 11.74 -8.05
CA SER A 283 -16.91 11.13 -8.46
C SER A 283 -16.93 10.69 -9.93
N ARG A 284 -16.13 11.32 -10.79
CA ARG A 284 -16.04 10.97 -12.22
C ARG A 284 -15.15 9.75 -12.47
N GLY A 285 -13.98 9.69 -11.84
CA GLY A 285 -12.96 8.69 -12.15
C GLY A 285 -12.21 8.11 -10.95
N GLY A 286 -12.51 8.53 -9.72
CA GLY A 286 -11.80 8.03 -8.53
C GLY A 286 -10.37 8.57 -8.36
N TYR A 287 -9.95 9.49 -9.24
CA TYR A 287 -8.65 10.17 -9.17
C TYR A 287 -8.83 11.66 -8.86
N TYR A 288 -7.83 12.26 -8.22
CA TYR A 288 -7.86 13.67 -7.84
C TYR A 288 -6.45 14.16 -7.46
N SER A 289 -6.29 15.48 -7.30
CA SER A 289 -5.04 16.05 -6.79
C SER A 289 -5.30 16.98 -5.62
N ILE A 290 -4.34 17.02 -4.70
CA ILE A 290 -4.34 17.91 -3.54
C ILE A 290 -2.94 18.44 -3.28
N ARG A 291 -2.83 19.59 -2.61
CA ARG A 291 -1.56 20.02 -2.02
C ARG A 291 -1.31 19.24 -0.74
N LEU A 292 -0.08 18.76 -0.58
CA LEU A 292 0.33 18.07 0.64
C LEU A 292 0.43 19.07 1.81
N PRO A 293 -0.15 18.77 2.98
CA PRO A 293 0.01 19.61 4.16
C PRO A 293 1.50 19.81 4.49
N GLY A 294 1.89 21.03 4.87
CA GLY A 294 3.27 21.34 5.25
C GLY A 294 4.26 21.48 4.07
N LEU A 295 3.86 21.16 2.84
CA LEU A 295 4.72 21.27 1.65
C LEU A 295 4.19 22.33 0.68
N SER A 296 4.82 23.49 0.66
CA SER A 296 4.36 24.65 -0.12
C SER A 296 4.53 24.52 -1.64
N ARG A 297 5.38 23.59 -2.10
CA ARG A 297 5.67 23.35 -3.53
C ARG A 297 5.43 21.90 -3.93
N HIS A 298 4.54 21.19 -3.24
CA HIS A 298 4.24 19.79 -3.56
C HIS A 298 2.75 19.55 -3.73
N ARG A 299 2.46 18.74 -4.73
CA ARG A 299 1.13 18.22 -4.99
C ARG A 299 1.18 16.70 -4.97
N LEU A 300 0.22 16.10 -4.30
CA LEU A 300 -0.03 14.67 -4.41
C LEU A 300 -1.11 14.46 -5.47
N ILE A 301 -0.83 13.55 -6.40
CA ILE A 301 -1.78 13.07 -7.40
C ILE A 301 -2.19 11.65 -6.99
N ALA A 302 -3.46 11.50 -6.63
CA ALA A 302 -4.09 10.25 -6.25
C ALA A 302 -4.72 9.64 -7.52
N LEU A 303 -4.18 8.51 -7.96
CA LEU A 303 -4.58 7.83 -9.19
C LEU A 303 -5.53 6.66 -8.90
N ASN A 304 -6.42 6.39 -9.85
CA ASN A 304 -7.24 5.19 -9.87
C ASN A 304 -6.61 4.16 -10.82
N THR A 305 -5.53 3.54 -10.35
CA THR A 305 -4.75 2.60 -11.17
C THR A 305 -5.43 1.25 -11.38
N VAL A 306 -6.63 1.03 -10.81
CA VAL A 306 -7.47 -0.14 -11.11
C VAL A 306 -7.84 -0.18 -12.59
N PHE A 307 -8.07 0.99 -13.22
CA PHE A 307 -8.32 1.08 -14.66
C PHE A 307 -7.15 0.60 -15.51
N PHE A 308 -5.96 0.48 -14.94
CA PHE A 308 -4.76 0.09 -15.66
C PHE A 308 -4.49 -1.40 -15.60
N ALA A 309 -5.16 -2.14 -14.71
CA ALA A 309 -4.95 -3.57 -14.53
C ALA A 309 -5.34 -4.38 -15.78
N PRO A 310 -4.63 -5.47 -16.11
CA PRO A 310 -5.06 -6.43 -17.13
C PRO A 310 -6.43 -7.08 -16.84
N GLN A 311 -6.80 -7.19 -15.56
CA GLN A 311 -8.05 -7.79 -15.08
C GLN A 311 -9.22 -6.81 -15.12
N TYR A 312 -8.97 -5.52 -15.34
CA TYR A 312 -9.99 -4.50 -15.30
C TYR A 312 -11.15 -4.80 -16.25
N SER A 313 -12.38 -4.70 -15.73
CA SER A 313 -13.59 -4.88 -16.51
C SER A 313 -14.65 -3.85 -16.14
N ASN A 314 -15.10 -3.04 -17.11
CA ASN A 314 -16.18 -2.09 -16.89
C ASN A 314 -17.58 -2.75 -16.97
N ALA A 315 -17.77 -3.91 -16.32
CA ALA A 315 -18.96 -4.74 -16.51
C ALA A 315 -20.27 -4.09 -16.03
N CYS A 316 -20.20 -3.19 -15.06
CA CYS A 316 -21.36 -2.46 -14.53
C CYS A 316 -21.47 -1.01 -15.04
N GLY A 317 -20.60 -0.59 -15.96
CA GLY A 317 -20.60 0.76 -16.52
C GLY A 317 -20.88 0.80 -18.02
N ASP A 318 -20.65 1.96 -18.63
CA ASP A 318 -20.73 2.12 -20.08
C ASP A 318 -19.57 1.35 -20.77
N PRO A 319 -19.84 0.31 -21.58
CA PRO A 319 -18.80 -0.48 -22.23
C PRO A 319 -17.96 0.31 -23.25
N THR A 320 -18.40 1.50 -23.65
CA THR A 320 -17.66 2.39 -24.56
C THR A 320 -16.73 3.36 -23.84
N ALA A 321 -16.85 3.49 -22.51
CA ALA A 321 -16.02 4.38 -21.72
C ALA A 321 -14.55 3.92 -21.73
N THR A 322 -13.63 4.88 -21.79
CA THR A 322 -12.18 4.63 -21.77
C THR A 322 -11.52 5.29 -20.54
N PRO A 323 -11.89 4.88 -19.32
CA PRO A 323 -11.52 5.61 -18.11
C PRO A 323 -10.01 5.73 -17.91
N ALA A 324 -9.23 4.71 -18.29
CA ALA A 324 -7.78 4.79 -18.26
C ALA A 324 -7.23 5.92 -19.15
N LEU A 325 -7.75 6.06 -20.37
CA LEU A 325 -7.31 7.11 -21.29
C LEU A 325 -7.75 8.51 -20.82
N ASP A 326 -8.92 8.60 -20.18
CA ASP A 326 -9.41 9.85 -19.59
C ASP A 326 -8.53 10.28 -18.42
N GLU A 327 -8.15 9.33 -17.56
CA GLU A 327 -7.21 9.56 -16.46
C GLU A 327 -5.82 9.95 -16.97
N PHE A 328 -5.30 9.32 -18.03
CA PHE A 328 -4.00 9.71 -18.61
C PHE A 328 -3.99 11.14 -19.15
N ARG A 329 -5.07 11.58 -19.82
CA ARG A 329 -5.19 12.97 -20.28
C ARG A 329 -5.19 13.93 -19.10
N TRP A 330 -5.98 13.63 -18.07
CA TRP A 330 -6.02 14.43 -16.85
C TRP A 330 -4.68 14.45 -16.11
N LEU A 331 -3.98 13.31 -16.02
CA LEU A 331 -2.67 13.20 -15.40
C LEU A 331 -1.64 14.07 -16.12
N GLU A 332 -1.62 14.05 -17.46
CA GLU A 332 -0.75 14.91 -18.25
C GLU A 332 -1.03 16.40 -17.99
N GLU A 333 -2.30 16.81 -17.90
CA GLU A 333 -2.67 18.18 -17.53
C GLU A 333 -2.16 18.57 -16.14
N MET A 334 -2.25 17.66 -15.16
CA MET A 334 -1.78 17.91 -13.80
C MET A 334 -0.25 18.01 -13.73
N LEU A 335 0.47 17.15 -14.46
CA LEU A 335 1.93 17.18 -14.55
C LEU A 335 2.42 18.44 -15.27
N ALA A 336 1.80 18.81 -16.39
CA ALA A 336 2.09 20.05 -17.10
C ALA A 336 1.84 21.28 -16.22
N ALA A 337 0.78 21.24 -15.39
CA ALA A 337 0.52 22.30 -14.44
C ALA A 337 1.57 22.39 -13.34
N ALA A 338 1.96 21.28 -12.75
CA ALA A 338 3.01 21.25 -11.74
C ALA A 338 4.37 21.72 -12.29
N GLU A 339 4.75 21.29 -13.49
CA GLU A 339 5.99 21.74 -14.16
C GLU A 339 5.99 23.27 -14.36
N ARG A 340 4.89 23.83 -14.87
CA ARG A 340 4.75 25.28 -15.07
C ARG A 340 4.83 26.06 -13.76
N ASP A 341 4.23 25.52 -12.70
CA ASP A 341 4.11 26.17 -11.40
C ASP A 341 5.35 25.90 -10.51
N GLY A 342 6.31 25.10 -10.98
CA GLY A 342 7.51 24.71 -10.24
C GLY A 342 7.20 23.86 -9.00
N GLU A 343 6.13 23.06 -9.05
CA GLU A 343 5.72 22.12 -8.01
C GLU A 343 6.32 20.72 -8.28
N SER A 344 6.70 20.01 -7.22
CA SER A 344 7.08 18.59 -7.24
C SER A 344 5.86 17.70 -6.99
N ILE A 345 5.83 16.54 -7.64
CA ILE A 345 4.71 15.59 -7.58
C ILE A 345 5.07 14.35 -6.77
N TRP A 346 4.18 14.00 -5.84
CA TRP A 346 4.08 12.65 -5.29
C TRP A 346 2.92 11.92 -5.97
N LEU A 347 3.15 10.67 -6.37
CA LEU A 347 2.08 9.81 -6.87
C LEU A 347 1.61 8.89 -5.75
N LEU A 348 0.29 8.78 -5.59
CA LEU A 348 -0.34 7.76 -4.76
C LEU A 348 -1.17 6.86 -5.68
N MET A 349 -0.92 5.56 -5.61
CA MET A 349 -1.55 4.54 -6.45
C MET A 349 -2.01 3.39 -5.55
N HIS A 350 -2.94 2.55 -6.01
CA HIS A 350 -3.16 1.26 -5.37
C HIS A 350 -2.27 0.21 -6.06
N ILE A 351 -2.58 -0.12 -7.31
CA ILE A 351 -1.79 -1.04 -8.15
C ILE A 351 -0.56 -0.29 -8.69
N PRO A 352 0.67 -0.69 -8.34
CA PRO A 352 1.88 -0.06 -8.89
C PRO A 352 2.16 -0.53 -10.32
N PRO A 353 2.90 0.25 -11.14
CA PRO A 353 3.40 -0.25 -12.41
C PRO A 353 4.47 -1.31 -12.17
N GLY A 354 4.63 -2.24 -13.12
CA GLY A 354 5.68 -3.25 -13.07
C GLY A 354 5.17 -4.68 -13.20
N ILE A 355 5.96 -5.61 -12.67
CA ILE A 355 5.66 -7.03 -12.70
C ILE A 355 5.18 -7.50 -11.32
N ASP A 356 4.15 -8.34 -11.33
CA ASP A 356 3.69 -9.08 -10.16
C ASP A 356 4.62 -10.27 -9.94
N GLY A 357 5.43 -10.22 -8.88
CA GLY A 357 6.35 -11.30 -8.54
C GLY A 357 5.63 -12.60 -8.16
N PHE A 358 4.51 -12.52 -7.43
CA PHE A 358 3.77 -13.70 -7.00
C PHE A 358 3.00 -14.32 -8.17
N GLY A 359 2.28 -13.50 -8.95
CA GLY A 359 1.62 -13.93 -10.17
C GLY A 359 2.61 -14.57 -11.15
N THR A 360 3.79 -13.98 -11.32
CA THR A 360 4.86 -14.52 -12.17
C THR A 360 5.36 -15.88 -11.69
N HIS A 361 5.62 -16.01 -10.38
CA HIS A 361 6.03 -17.29 -9.79
C HIS A 361 4.98 -18.38 -10.04
N ARG A 362 3.71 -18.09 -9.77
CA ARG A 362 2.61 -19.05 -9.92
C ARG A 362 2.37 -19.44 -11.38
N ALA A 363 2.43 -18.48 -12.29
CA ALA A 363 2.16 -18.71 -13.71
C ALA A 363 3.35 -19.31 -14.47
N GLY A 364 4.56 -19.23 -13.92
CA GLY A 364 5.80 -19.60 -14.62
C GLY A 364 6.14 -18.68 -15.80
N SER A 365 5.49 -17.53 -15.90
CA SER A 365 5.68 -16.53 -16.96
C SER A 365 5.39 -15.13 -16.43
N PRO A 366 6.05 -14.07 -16.93
CA PRO A 366 5.90 -12.72 -16.40
C PRO A 366 4.45 -12.24 -16.42
N GLN A 367 3.95 -11.82 -15.27
CA GLN A 367 2.61 -11.24 -15.13
C GLN A 367 2.74 -9.73 -14.89
N PRO A 368 2.32 -8.88 -15.82
CA PRO A 368 2.35 -7.44 -15.60
C PRO A 368 1.20 -7.00 -14.67
N LEU A 369 1.47 -6.02 -13.81
CA LEU A 369 0.47 -5.42 -12.93
C LEU A 369 -0.47 -4.48 -13.71
N TRP A 370 0.03 -3.86 -14.77
CA TRP A 370 -0.74 -2.98 -15.66
C TRP A 370 -0.74 -3.53 -17.09
N GLN A 371 -1.75 -3.16 -17.88
CA GLN A 371 -1.76 -3.42 -19.31
C GLN A 371 -0.50 -2.82 -19.96
N PRO A 372 0.22 -3.55 -20.84
CA PRO A 372 1.49 -3.09 -21.40
C PRO A 372 1.40 -1.73 -22.11
N GLU A 373 0.30 -1.47 -22.81
CA GLU A 373 0.08 -0.21 -23.55
C GLU A 373 -0.07 0.98 -22.58
N LEU A 374 -0.74 0.78 -21.44
CA LEU A 374 -0.91 1.79 -20.41
C LEU A 374 0.38 2.01 -19.62
N THR A 375 1.14 0.95 -19.37
CA THR A 375 2.51 1.04 -18.83
C THR A 375 3.38 1.90 -19.74
N ALA A 376 3.36 1.67 -21.07
CA ALA A 376 4.15 2.46 -22.01
C ALA A 376 3.75 3.94 -22.01
N ARG A 377 2.45 4.26 -21.92
CA ARG A 377 1.97 5.66 -21.78
C ARG A 377 2.47 6.31 -20.49
N PHE A 378 2.40 5.60 -19.37
CA PHE A 378 2.94 6.11 -18.11
C PHE A 378 4.44 6.38 -18.19
N LEU A 379 5.21 5.46 -18.78
CA LEU A 379 6.65 5.65 -18.99
C LEU A 379 6.97 6.88 -19.85
N GLN A 380 6.14 7.19 -20.84
CA GLN A 380 6.29 8.43 -21.64
C GLN A 380 6.05 9.69 -20.79
N LEU A 381 5.04 9.68 -19.92
CA LEU A 381 4.80 10.79 -18.98
C LEU A 381 5.94 10.92 -17.97
N VAL A 382 6.42 9.82 -17.39
CA VAL A 382 7.59 9.84 -16.50
C VAL A 382 8.82 10.39 -17.21
N LYS A 383 9.04 10.02 -18.49
CA LYS A 383 10.14 10.57 -19.29
C LYS A 383 9.98 12.07 -19.54
N ARG A 384 8.78 12.52 -19.88
CA ARG A 384 8.50 13.94 -20.15
C ARG A 384 8.66 14.80 -18.89
N TYR A 385 8.18 14.31 -17.76
CA TYR A 385 8.08 15.03 -16.49
C TYR A 385 9.04 14.50 -15.42
N GLU A 386 10.19 13.93 -15.82
CA GLU A 386 11.18 13.28 -14.93
C GLU A 386 11.61 14.20 -13.77
N LYS A 387 11.75 15.50 -14.04
CA LYS A 387 12.16 16.50 -13.03
C LYS A 387 11.03 16.94 -12.10
N THR A 388 9.80 16.63 -12.46
CA THR A 388 8.57 17.07 -11.78
C THR A 388 8.04 15.95 -10.89
N ILE A 389 8.12 14.69 -11.32
CA ILE A 389 7.70 13.53 -10.53
C ILE A 389 8.84 13.13 -9.58
N GLN A 390 8.62 13.25 -8.27
CA GLN A 390 9.64 13.02 -7.27
C GLN A 390 9.66 11.56 -6.77
N GLN A 391 8.49 11.03 -6.43
CA GLN A 391 8.36 9.71 -5.79
C GLN A 391 6.93 9.19 -5.88
N ALA A 392 6.76 7.89 -5.64
CA ALA A 392 5.46 7.23 -5.65
C ALA A 392 5.30 6.28 -4.45
N ILE A 393 4.06 6.10 -4.01
CA ILE A 393 3.66 5.16 -2.95
C ILE A 393 2.46 4.34 -3.46
N ALA A 394 2.46 3.04 -3.17
CA ALA A 394 1.45 2.08 -3.60
C ALA A 394 1.16 1.01 -2.53
N GLY A 395 0.13 0.19 -2.76
CA GLY A 395 -0.26 -0.96 -1.95
C GLY A 395 -0.40 -2.21 -2.83
N HIS A 396 -1.54 -2.91 -2.75
CA HIS A 396 -2.00 -3.94 -3.68
C HIS A 396 -1.28 -5.30 -3.62
N THR A 397 0.04 -5.35 -3.47
CA THR A 397 0.76 -6.64 -3.45
C THR A 397 0.70 -7.31 -2.08
N HIS A 398 0.27 -6.58 -1.06
CA HIS A 398 0.28 -6.92 0.38
C HIS A 398 1.68 -7.08 1.00
N MET A 399 2.73 -6.92 0.20
CA MET A 399 4.12 -7.21 0.59
C MET A 399 4.92 -5.91 0.71
N ASP A 400 5.90 -5.89 1.60
CA ASP A 400 6.83 -4.77 1.74
C ASP A 400 7.85 -4.81 0.59
N ASP A 401 7.62 -3.99 -0.44
CA ASP A 401 8.36 -4.08 -1.70
C ASP A 401 8.65 -2.70 -2.32
N PHE A 402 9.38 -2.70 -3.43
CA PHE A 402 9.71 -1.53 -4.24
C PHE A 402 9.55 -1.83 -5.74
N ARG A 403 9.21 -0.80 -6.51
CA ARG A 403 9.27 -0.84 -7.98
C ARG A 403 10.03 0.37 -8.49
N LEU A 404 10.91 0.13 -9.45
CA LEU A 404 11.67 1.18 -10.12
C LEU A 404 11.16 1.35 -11.54
N VAL A 405 11.13 2.62 -11.97
CA VAL A 405 11.06 2.95 -13.39
C VAL A 405 12.46 3.21 -13.89
N ARG A 406 12.81 2.54 -14.99
CA ARG A 406 14.07 2.72 -15.69
C ARG A 406 13.84 3.43 -17.02
N LEU A 407 14.60 4.50 -17.27
CA LEU A 407 14.60 5.23 -18.54
C LEU A 407 16.04 5.38 -19.03
N ASP A 408 16.28 5.01 -20.28
CA ASP A 408 17.58 5.16 -20.96
C ASP A 408 18.76 4.64 -20.10
N GLY A 409 18.55 3.50 -19.43
CA GLY A 409 19.55 2.85 -18.58
C GLY A 409 19.63 3.35 -17.14
N ARG A 410 18.93 4.44 -16.76
CA ARG A 410 18.92 5.05 -15.41
C ARG A 410 17.64 4.73 -14.65
N ASN A 411 17.74 4.52 -13.33
CA ASN A 411 16.57 4.41 -12.46
C ASN A 411 16.11 5.80 -12.04
N VAL A 412 14.89 6.18 -12.43
CA VAL A 412 14.42 7.58 -12.36
C VAL A 412 13.26 7.80 -11.38
N LEU A 413 12.44 6.78 -11.12
CA LEU A 413 11.30 6.88 -10.20
C LEU A 413 11.27 5.68 -9.27
N LEU A 414 11.15 5.96 -7.98
CA LEU A 414 10.95 4.97 -6.92
C LEU A 414 9.47 4.93 -6.56
N THR A 415 8.88 3.74 -6.61
CA THR A 415 7.58 3.44 -6.00
C THR A 415 7.81 2.56 -4.79
N LYS A 416 7.43 3.04 -3.60
CA LYS A 416 7.39 2.22 -2.39
C LYS A 416 6.04 1.51 -2.31
N ILE A 417 6.05 0.18 -2.17
CA ILE A 417 4.84 -0.61 -1.96
C ILE A 417 4.72 -0.98 -0.49
N VAL A 418 3.67 -0.56 0.19
CA VAL A 418 3.50 -0.83 1.63
C VAL A 418 2.79 -2.18 1.84
N PRO A 419 3.07 -2.89 2.96
CA PRO A 419 2.39 -4.14 3.24
C PRO A 419 0.92 -3.92 3.61
N ALA A 420 0.13 -4.99 3.53
CA ALA A 420 -1.28 -4.99 3.90
C ALA A 420 -1.50 -5.17 5.40
N VAL A 421 -2.59 -4.58 5.91
CA VAL A 421 -3.17 -5.02 7.19
C VAL A 421 -3.77 -6.42 7.06
N SER A 422 -4.39 -6.74 5.93
CA SER A 422 -4.93 -8.07 5.67
C SER A 422 -3.83 -9.14 5.55
N PRO A 423 -3.91 -10.26 6.28
CA PRO A 423 -2.98 -11.39 6.17
C PRO A 423 -3.39 -12.42 5.11
N ILE A 424 -4.37 -12.11 4.26
CA ILE A 424 -4.97 -13.07 3.32
C ILE A 424 -3.94 -13.75 2.41
N PHE A 425 -2.86 -13.08 2.02
CA PHE A 425 -1.81 -13.64 1.17
C PHE A 425 -0.58 -14.14 1.94
N GLY A 426 -0.70 -14.35 3.25
CA GLY A 426 0.35 -14.99 4.05
C GLY A 426 1.42 -14.04 4.60
N ASN A 427 1.29 -12.74 4.38
CA ASN A 427 2.04 -11.72 5.11
C ASN A 427 1.51 -11.61 6.55
N ASN A 428 2.37 -11.26 7.50
CA ASN A 428 1.87 -10.70 8.75
C ASN A 428 1.14 -9.36 8.45
N PRO A 429 0.08 -9.01 9.19
CA PRO A 429 -0.49 -7.67 9.15
C PRO A 429 0.59 -6.62 9.41
N GLY A 430 0.65 -5.60 8.56
CA GLY A 430 1.67 -4.55 8.64
C GLY A 430 1.18 -3.18 8.21
N TYR A 431 1.89 -2.15 8.65
CA TYR A 431 1.77 -0.78 8.14
C TYR A 431 3.10 -0.04 8.31
N GLN A 432 3.22 1.17 7.73
CA GLN A 432 4.46 1.93 7.74
C GLN A 432 4.27 3.38 8.23
N SER A 433 5.27 3.90 8.94
CA SER A 433 5.41 5.35 9.19
C SER A 433 6.65 5.88 8.48
N PHE A 434 6.51 7.01 7.80
CA PHE A 434 7.56 7.61 7.00
C PHE A 434 8.08 8.88 7.64
N GLN A 435 9.36 9.14 7.43
CA GLN A 435 10.03 10.40 7.72
C GLN A 435 10.38 11.07 6.39
N TYR A 436 10.07 12.35 6.24
CA TYR A 436 10.38 13.13 5.05
C TYR A 436 10.92 14.51 5.43
N ASP A 437 11.66 15.13 4.53
CA ASP A 437 12.13 16.51 4.72
C ASP A 437 11.01 17.48 4.31
N ARG A 438 10.55 18.32 5.25
CA ARG A 438 9.48 19.30 4.99
C ARG A 438 9.91 20.45 4.08
N ARG A 439 11.19 20.57 3.74
CA ARG A 439 11.70 21.62 2.84
C ARG A 439 11.53 21.21 1.38
N ASP A 440 11.82 19.96 1.05
CA ASP A 440 11.89 19.47 -0.33
C ASP A 440 11.03 18.23 -0.60
N GLY A 441 10.30 17.71 0.38
CA GLY A 441 9.40 16.57 0.25
C GLY A 441 10.10 15.23 0.02
N ARG A 442 11.42 15.12 0.19
CA ARG A 442 12.11 13.86 -0.05
C ARG A 442 11.91 12.88 1.11
N LEU A 443 11.66 11.61 0.81
CA LEU A 443 11.68 10.54 1.82
C LEU A 443 13.08 10.37 2.41
N ILE A 444 13.14 10.25 3.73
CA ILE A 444 14.38 10.08 4.49
C ILE A 444 14.50 8.66 5.02
N ASN A 445 13.46 8.17 5.68
CA ASN A 445 13.42 6.87 6.33
C ASN A 445 11.97 6.39 6.46
N TYR A 446 11.77 5.12 6.78
CA TYR A 446 10.49 4.61 7.24
C TYR A 446 10.69 3.49 8.27
N GLY A 447 9.72 3.33 9.14
CA GLY A 447 9.57 2.18 10.03
C GLY A 447 8.40 1.31 9.59
N THR A 448 8.62 0.00 9.52
CA THR A 448 7.56 -1.01 9.33
C THR A 448 7.18 -1.57 10.69
N TYR A 449 5.88 -1.68 10.94
CA TYR A 449 5.31 -2.26 12.16
C TYR A 449 4.46 -3.45 11.77
N GLY A 450 4.62 -4.56 12.49
CA GLY A 450 3.99 -5.84 12.16
C GLY A 450 3.31 -6.48 13.36
N LEU A 451 2.31 -7.30 13.07
CA LEU A 451 1.67 -8.19 14.04
C LEU A 451 1.98 -9.64 13.68
N THR A 452 2.77 -10.34 14.50
CA THR A 452 3.10 -11.74 14.25
C THR A 452 1.89 -12.65 14.49
N LEU A 453 1.45 -13.37 13.46
CA LEU A 453 0.43 -14.41 13.57
C LEU A 453 1.04 -15.79 13.86
N PRO A 454 0.31 -16.71 14.53
CA PRO A 454 -1.07 -16.58 14.99
C PRO A 454 -1.20 -15.78 16.28
N VAL A 455 -2.34 -15.09 16.43
CA VAL A 455 -2.73 -14.41 17.68
C VAL A 455 -4.07 -14.95 18.19
N GLY A 456 -4.25 -14.89 19.51
CA GLY A 456 -5.57 -15.09 20.10
C GLY A 456 -6.51 -13.90 19.81
N PRO A 457 -7.84 -14.07 19.92
CA PRO A 457 -8.79 -12.97 19.76
C PRO A 457 -8.45 -11.78 20.68
N GLY A 458 -8.29 -10.58 20.11
CA GLY A 458 -8.04 -9.35 20.87
C GLY A 458 -6.62 -9.18 21.43
N ALA A 459 -5.73 -10.18 21.27
CA ALA A 459 -4.35 -10.15 21.78
C ALA A 459 -3.38 -9.59 20.72
N PHE A 460 -3.60 -8.35 20.30
CA PHE A 460 -2.83 -7.73 19.21
C PHE A 460 -1.55 -7.05 19.72
N ALA A 461 -0.47 -7.82 19.82
CA ALA A 461 0.86 -7.32 20.20
C ALA A 461 1.67 -6.86 18.98
N TRP A 462 1.38 -5.66 18.49
CA TRP A 462 2.12 -5.02 17.40
C TRP A 462 3.55 -4.67 17.83
N GLN A 463 4.50 -4.87 16.93
CA GLN A 463 5.94 -4.70 17.17
C GLN A 463 6.59 -3.87 16.06
N ASP A 464 7.71 -3.22 16.39
CA ASP A 464 8.61 -2.68 15.38
C ASP A 464 9.22 -3.87 14.62
N GLU A 465 9.09 -3.88 13.29
CA GLU A 465 9.76 -4.88 12.47
C GLU A 465 11.17 -4.41 12.12
N TYR A 466 11.27 -3.29 11.40
CA TYR A 466 12.54 -2.67 11.05
C TYR A 466 12.37 -1.19 10.69
N GLU A 467 13.47 -0.46 10.80
CA GLU A 467 13.63 0.89 10.25
C GLU A 467 14.57 0.80 9.03
N PHE A 468 14.19 1.41 7.90
CA PHE A 468 14.90 1.27 6.62
C PHE A 468 16.39 1.64 6.72
N THR A 469 16.72 2.79 7.31
CA THR A 469 18.13 3.22 7.43
C THR A 469 18.95 2.37 8.40
N THR A 470 18.30 1.63 9.30
CA THR A 470 18.98 0.68 10.20
C THR A 470 19.20 -0.66 9.51
N ALA A 471 18.19 -1.14 8.77
CA ALA A 471 18.26 -2.38 8.01
C ALA A 471 19.21 -2.29 6.80
N TYR A 472 19.28 -1.10 6.18
CA TYR A 472 20.03 -0.85 4.96
C TYR A 472 20.87 0.45 5.11
N PRO A 473 21.93 0.43 5.94
CA PRO A 473 22.66 1.65 6.34
C PRO A 473 23.39 2.35 5.18
N ASN A 474 23.61 1.66 4.07
CA ASN A 474 24.27 2.20 2.89
C ASN A 474 23.28 2.65 1.80
N LEU A 475 21.98 2.58 2.06
CA LEU A 475 20.94 2.94 1.11
C LEU A 475 20.21 4.22 1.51
N SER A 476 19.64 4.86 0.50
CA SER A 476 18.73 5.99 0.62
C SER A 476 17.45 5.69 -0.16
N LEU A 477 16.34 6.34 0.19
CA LEU A 477 15.05 6.19 -0.49
C LEU A 477 15.02 6.97 -1.82
N THR A 478 15.91 6.61 -2.73
CA THR A 478 16.01 7.14 -4.09
C THR A 478 16.08 6.00 -5.09
N ALA A 479 15.60 6.22 -6.31
CA ALA A 479 15.57 5.17 -7.34
C ALA A 479 16.97 4.59 -7.65
N PRO A 480 18.05 5.41 -7.80
CA PRO A 480 19.40 4.86 -8.01
C PRO A 480 19.92 4.04 -6.84
N SER A 481 19.63 4.45 -5.60
CA SER A 481 20.14 3.75 -4.41
C SER A 481 19.40 2.43 -4.17
N VAL A 482 18.07 2.41 -4.30
CA VAL A 482 17.26 1.18 -4.19
C VAL A 482 17.56 0.20 -5.33
N ALA A 483 18.02 0.67 -6.50
CA ALA A 483 18.52 -0.23 -7.53
C ALA A 483 19.72 -1.09 -7.07
N GLY A 484 20.55 -0.55 -6.18
CA GLY A 484 21.62 -1.30 -5.52
C GLY A 484 21.10 -2.47 -4.69
N LEU A 485 19.97 -2.28 -3.98
CA LEU A 485 19.27 -3.36 -3.27
C LEU A 485 18.78 -4.43 -4.25
N GLY A 486 18.15 -4.03 -5.35
CA GLY A 486 17.72 -4.93 -6.41
C GLY A 486 18.87 -5.81 -6.95
N ALA A 487 20.02 -5.21 -7.19
CA ALA A 487 21.22 -5.94 -7.62
C ALA A 487 21.73 -6.92 -6.54
N GLN A 488 21.72 -6.51 -5.26
CA GLN A 488 22.07 -7.42 -4.16
C GLN A 488 21.08 -8.59 -4.04
N ILE A 489 19.79 -8.35 -4.24
CA ILE A 489 18.76 -9.41 -4.24
C ILE A 489 19.03 -10.42 -5.37
N LEU A 490 19.40 -9.97 -6.56
CA LEU A 490 19.70 -10.86 -7.68
C LEU A 490 20.97 -11.68 -7.44
N ASN A 491 22.01 -11.06 -6.87
CA ASN A 491 23.37 -11.63 -6.82
C ASN A 491 23.71 -12.30 -5.48
N GLY A 492 22.75 -12.45 -4.57
CA GLY A 492 23.01 -13.03 -3.24
C GLY A 492 23.85 -12.14 -2.32
N GLY A 493 23.72 -10.82 -2.46
CA GLY A 493 24.39 -9.83 -1.62
C GLY A 493 23.92 -9.86 -0.16
N SER A 494 24.60 -9.07 0.69
CA SER A 494 24.36 -9.05 2.14
C SER A 494 22.92 -8.71 2.51
N ASP A 495 22.27 -7.84 1.73
CA ASP A 495 20.94 -7.31 2.03
C ASP A 495 19.80 -8.23 1.56
N GLN A 496 20.11 -9.28 0.77
CA GLN A 496 19.11 -10.20 0.22
C GLN A 496 18.29 -10.88 1.32
N LYS A 497 18.96 -11.38 2.38
CA LYS A 497 18.29 -12.10 3.48
C LYS A 497 17.37 -11.18 4.29
N SER A 498 17.79 -9.94 4.52
CA SER A 498 16.96 -8.94 5.19
C SER A 498 15.74 -8.61 4.35
N PHE A 499 15.93 -8.36 3.04
CA PHE A 499 14.83 -8.08 2.12
C PHE A 499 13.80 -9.22 2.06
N THR A 500 14.24 -10.47 1.86
CA THR A 500 13.31 -11.60 1.73
C THR A 500 12.57 -11.91 3.02
N ARG A 501 13.16 -11.59 4.19
CA ARG A 501 12.48 -11.64 5.48
C ARG A 501 11.40 -10.57 5.59
N TYR A 502 11.72 -9.32 5.25
CA TYR A 502 10.80 -8.19 5.41
C TYR A 502 9.69 -8.17 4.35
N TYR A 503 9.90 -8.80 3.20
CA TYR A 503 8.92 -8.87 2.11
C TYR A 503 7.52 -9.29 2.58
N SER A 504 7.41 -10.30 3.46
CA SER A 504 6.14 -10.76 4.05
C SER A 504 5.90 -10.24 5.48
N VAL A 505 6.53 -9.13 5.86
CA VAL A 505 6.48 -8.53 7.21
C VAL A 505 6.94 -9.54 8.28
N SER A 506 8.05 -10.24 7.99
CA SER A 506 8.60 -11.32 8.83
C SER A 506 7.58 -12.44 9.09
N GLY A 507 6.61 -12.61 8.19
CA GLY A 507 5.68 -13.72 8.16
C GLY A 507 6.33 -14.97 7.58
N PRO A 508 5.50 -15.97 7.21
CA PRO A 508 5.93 -17.11 6.43
C PRO A 508 6.83 -16.70 5.25
N PRO A 509 7.92 -17.45 4.98
CA PRO A 509 8.79 -17.18 3.85
C PRO A 509 8.00 -17.18 2.54
N THR A 510 8.24 -16.17 1.70
CA THR A 510 7.64 -16.11 0.37
C THR A 510 8.11 -17.27 -0.52
N PRO A 511 7.23 -17.89 -1.32
CA PRO A 511 7.63 -18.89 -2.30
C PRO A 511 8.31 -18.27 -3.53
N VAL A 512 8.22 -16.94 -3.69
CA VAL A 512 8.79 -16.21 -4.82
C VAL A 512 10.31 -16.18 -4.70
N SER A 513 11.02 -16.57 -5.76
CA SER A 513 12.49 -16.61 -5.74
C SER A 513 13.09 -15.21 -5.73
N SER A 514 14.28 -15.06 -5.14
CA SER A 514 15.03 -13.79 -5.18
C SER A 514 15.28 -13.28 -6.61
N GLN A 515 15.40 -14.19 -7.59
CA GLN A 515 15.52 -13.81 -8.99
C GLN A 515 14.27 -13.07 -9.48
N ILE A 516 13.07 -13.61 -9.21
CA ILE A 516 11.81 -12.96 -9.59
C ILE A 516 11.66 -11.63 -8.84
N LEU A 517 11.92 -11.62 -7.52
CA LEU A 517 11.80 -10.41 -6.71
C LEU A 517 12.74 -9.30 -7.19
N GLY A 518 14.02 -9.61 -7.40
CA GLY A 518 15.02 -8.66 -7.88
C GLY A 518 14.69 -8.15 -9.29
N CYS A 519 14.27 -9.03 -10.20
CA CYS A 519 13.89 -8.61 -11.55
C CYS A 519 12.60 -7.79 -11.57
N ALA A 520 11.59 -8.11 -10.74
CA ALA A 520 10.35 -7.33 -10.64
C ALA A 520 10.60 -5.95 -10.01
N LEU A 521 11.49 -5.85 -9.02
CA LEU A 521 11.88 -4.58 -8.41
C LEU A 521 12.55 -3.65 -9.43
N LEU A 522 13.48 -4.18 -10.24
CA LEU A 522 14.32 -3.40 -11.14
C LEU A 522 13.66 -3.05 -12.49
N ASN A 523 12.66 -3.81 -12.92
CA ASN A 523 12.16 -3.74 -14.30
C ASN A 523 10.65 -3.54 -14.34
N THR A 524 10.21 -2.52 -15.07
CA THR A 524 8.78 -2.17 -15.18
C THR A 524 8.09 -2.95 -16.29
N THR A 525 8.77 -3.25 -17.40
CA THR A 525 8.16 -3.91 -18.55
C THR A 525 8.42 -5.42 -18.58
N VAL A 526 7.52 -6.15 -19.24
CA VAL A 526 7.68 -7.60 -19.46
C VAL A 526 9.00 -7.91 -20.20
N GLY A 527 9.35 -7.13 -21.22
CA GLY A 527 10.57 -7.34 -22.00
C GLY A 527 11.83 -7.22 -21.15
N GLU A 528 11.94 -6.15 -20.35
CA GLU A 528 13.08 -5.93 -19.45
C GLU A 528 13.16 -7.01 -18.36
N PHE A 529 12.02 -7.41 -17.80
CA PHE A 529 11.96 -8.49 -16.81
C PHE A 529 12.46 -9.82 -17.38
N VAL A 530 12.06 -10.17 -18.61
CA VAL A 530 12.51 -11.39 -19.30
C VAL A 530 14.02 -11.35 -19.53
N GLN A 531 14.55 -10.21 -19.97
CA GLN A 531 16.00 -10.03 -20.15
C GLN A 531 16.76 -10.20 -18.84
N CYS A 532 16.28 -9.59 -17.76
CA CYS A 532 16.84 -9.76 -16.42
C CYS A 532 16.84 -11.23 -15.99
N SER A 533 15.70 -11.91 -16.17
CA SER A 533 15.53 -13.31 -15.78
C SER A 533 16.43 -14.24 -16.59
N ALA A 534 16.62 -13.97 -17.89
CA ALA A 534 17.49 -14.75 -18.76
C ALA A 534 18.98 -14.54 -18.45
N GLY A 535 19.40 -13.31 -18.13
CA GLY A 535 20.79 -12.99 -17.81
C GLY A 535 21.34 -13.73 -16.59
N VAL A 536 20.48 -14.00 -15.61
CA VAL A 536 20.84 -14.78 -14.40
C VAL A 536 20.93 -16.29 -14.67
N ALA A 537 20.24 -16.80 -15.70
CA ALA A 537 20.26 -18.21 -16.06
C ALA A 537 21.52 -18.62 -16.85
N GLY A 538 22.25 -17.67 -17.43
CA GLY A 538 23.46 -17.90 -18.23
C GLY A 538 24.78 -17.97 -17.44
N GLU A 539 24.76 -17.77 -16.13
CA GLU A 539 25.94 -17.84 -15.23
C GLU A 539 25.98 -19.11 -14.36
N LYS A 540 25.05 -20.05 -14.56
CA LYS A 540 25.09 -21.41 -13.97
C LYS A 540 25.46 -22.42 -15.04
#